data_AF-A0A7C8F448-F1
#
_entry.id   AF-A0A7C8F448-F1
#
_cell.length_a   1.000
_cell.length_b   1.000
_cell.length_c   1.000
_cell.angle_alpha   90.00
_cell.angle_beta   90.00
_cell.angle_gamma   90.00
#
_symmetry.space_group_name_H-M   'P 1'
#
loop_
_entity.id
_entity.type
_entity.pdbx_description
1 polymer ?
#
loop_
_entity_poly.entity_id
_entity_poly.type
_entity_poly.pdbx_seq_one_letter_code
_entity_poly.pdbx_strand_id
1 'polypeptide(L)' 'MQKKSALKKQKRVKRSSKSKAPTALSVVSLRISDEEKSRIEEIMRRNNITRYADVLREAIKMVIVPQQAA' A
#
# COMPACT_ATOMS: atom_id res chain seq x y z
N MET A 1 -18.62 -13.19 -59.70
CA MET A 1 -17.45 -12.56 -59.07
C MET A 1 -17.80 -12.19 -57.64
N GLN A 2 -17.26 -12.87 -56.63
CA GLN A 2 -17.45 -12.53 -55.21
C GLN A 2 -16.08 -12.57 -54.52
N LYS A 3 -15.60 -11.41 -54.04
CA LYS A 3 -14.36 -11.27 -53.28
C LYS A 3 -14.63 -11.67 -51.83
N LYS A 4 -14.02 -12.76 -51.35
CA LYS A 4 -14.01 -13.13 -49.94
C LYS A 4 -13.04 -12.22 -49.18
N SER A 5 -13.55 -11.36 -48.33
CA SER A 5 -12.78 -10.55 -47.38
C SER A 5 -12.16 -11.45 -46.31
N ALA A 6 -10.84 -11.57 -46.31
CA ALA A 6 -10.08 -12.24 -45.26
C ALA A 6 -10.03 -11.36 -44.00
N LEU A 7 -10.96 -11.57 -43.07
CA LEU A 7 -10.92 -10.94 -41.76
C LEU A 7 -9.85 -11.64 -40.90
N LYS A 8 -8.65 -11.08 -40.93
CA LYS A 8 -7.49 -11.48 -40.12
C LYS A 8 -7.86 -11.36 -38.63
N LYS A 9 -8.18 -12.48 -37.98
CA LYS A 9 -8.42 -12.56 -36.53
C LYS A 9 -7.13 -12.16 -35.79
N GLN A 10 -7.01 -10.88 -35.46
CA GLN A 10 -6.02 -10.42 -34.48
C GLN A 10 -6.38 -11.05 -33.14
N LYS A 11 -5.62 -12.08 -32.74
CA LYS A 11 -5.59 -12.54 -31.35
C LYS A 11 -5.06 -11.38 -30.51
N ARG A 12 -5.96 -10.57 -29.95
CA ARG A 12 -5.64 -9.64 -28.85
C ARG A 12 -5.13 -10.52 -27.72
N VAL A 13 -3.81 -10.55 -27.55
CA VAL A 13 -3.18 -11.11 -26.34
C VAL A 13 -3.77 -10.31 -25.18
N LYS A 14 -4.70 -10.91 -24.45
CA LYS A 14 -5.11 -10.43 -23.14
C LYS A 14 -3.87 -10.52 -22.27
N ARG A 15 -3.05 -9.45 -22.25
CA ARG A 15 -2.08 -9.24 -21.20
C ARG A 15 -2.90 -9.09 -19.93
N SER A 16 -3.10 -10.23 -19.26
CA SER A 16 -3.60 -10.30 -17.90
C SER A 16 -2.84 -9.25 -17.12
N SER A 17 -3.52 -8.17 -16.74
CA SER A 17 -3.07 -7.30 -15.67
C SER A 17 -2.75 -8.23 -14.51
N LYS A 18 -1.47 -8.41 -14.19
CA LYS A 18 -1.04 -9.07 -12.94
C LYS A 18 -1.90 -8.48 -11.85
N SER A 19 -2.90 -9.22 -11.38
CA SER A 19 -3.66 -8.87 -10.20
C SER A 19 -2.60 -8.78 -9.13
N LYS A 20 -2.28 -7.55 -8.68
CA LYS A 20 -1.42 -7.35 -7.52
C LYS A 20 -1.98 -8.31 -6.47
N ALA A 21 -1.13 -9.22 -5.99
CA ALA A 21 -1.52 -10.18 -4.98
C ALA A 21 -2.29 -9.44 -3.89
N PRO A 22 -3.39 -10.01 -3.35
CA PRO A 22 -4.19 -9.31 -2.35
C PRO A 22 -3.25 -8.83 -1.26
N THR A 23 -3.23 -7.51 -1.04
CA THR A 23 -2.42 -6.92 0.02
C THR A 23 -2.86 -7.59 1.30
N ALA A 24 -2.03 -8.49 1.85
CA ALA A 24 -2.36 -9.20 3.06
C ALA A 24 -2.42 -8.16 4.19
N LEU A 25 -3.63 -7.72 4.53
CA LEU A 25 -3.86 -6.79 5.62
C LEU A 25 -3.73 -7.56 6.92
N SER A 26 -2.62 -7.35 7.63
CA SER A 26 -2.44 -7.82 8.99
C SER A 26 -2.92 -6.75 9.98
N VAL A 27 -3.66 -7.19 11.00
CA VAL A 27 -4.04 -6.36 12.14
C VAL A 27 -3.20 -6.78 13.34
N VAL A 28 -2.54 -5.80 13.97
CA VAL A 28 -1.71 -6.04 15.15
C VAL A 28 -2.30 -5.22 16.30
N SER A 29 -2.43 -5.87 17.47
CA SER A 29 -2.78 -5.20 18.71
C SER A 29 -1.51 -4.85 19.48
N LEU A 30 -1.42 -3.63 20.00
CA LEU A 30 -0.25 -3.13 20.71
C LEU A 30 -0.65 -2.68 22.11
N ARG A 31 0.24 -2.87 23.07
CA ARG A 31 0.14 -2.30 24.41
C ARG A 31 1.23 -1.26 24.57
N ILE A 32 0.83 -0.03 24.87
CA ILE A 32 1.71 1.11 25.09
C ILE A 32 1.30 1.79 26.39
N SER A 33 2.21 2.56 26.98
CA SER A 33 1.89 3.39 28.14
C SER A 33 0.96 4.55 27.75
N ASP A 34 0.26 5.11 28.73
CA ASP A 34 -0.60 6.28 28.52
C ASP A 34 0.21 7.52 28.09
N GLU A 35 1.46 7.63 28.57
CA GLU A 35 2.38 8.70 28.16
C GLU A 35 2.72 8.61 26.68
N GLU A 36 3.12 7.42 26.18
CA GLU A 36 3.38 7.20 24.76
C GLU A 36 2.13 7.44 23.91
N LYS A 37 0.96 7.01 24.39
CA LYS A 37 -0.32 7.26 23.72
C LYS A 37 -0.59 8.76 23.55
N SER A 38 -0.38 9.55 24.61
CA SER A 38 -0.56 11.00 24.59
C SER A 38 0.38 11.68 23.57
N ARG A 39 1.64 11.25 23.52
CA ARG A 39 2.61 11.75 22.53
C ARG A 39 2.19 11.43 21.09
N ILE A 40 1.71 10.20 20.85
CA ILE A 40 1.20 9.81 19.52
C ILE A 40 -0.01 10.66 19.13
N GLU A 41 -0.95 10.90 20.05
CA GLU A 41 -2.13 11.75 19.78
C GLU A 41 -1.76 13.19 19.45
N GLU A 42 -0.74 13.74 20.10
CA GLU A 42 -0.23 15.06 19.77
C GLU A 42 0.33 15.12 18.34
N ILE A 43 1.12 14.10 17.94
CA ILE A 43 1.63 13.97 16.57
C ILE A 43 0.47 13.84 15.58
N MET A 44 -0.56 13.06 15.91
CA MET A 44 -1.75 12.92 15.09
C MET A 44 -2.44 14.25 14.84
N ARG A 45 -2.63 15.07 15.90
CA ARG A 45 -3.23 16.41 15.79
C ARG A 45 -2.39 17.35 14.93
N ARG A 46 -1.07 17.39 15.15
CA ARG A 46 -0.16 18.28 14.41
C ARG A 46 -0.11 17.96 12.91
N ASN A 47 -0.21 16.69 12.55
CA ASN A 47 -0.09 16.22 11.16
C ASN A 47 -1.43 15.90 10.49
N ASN A 48 -2.56 16.19 11.14
CA ASN A 48 -3.92 15.84 10.66
C ASN A 48 -4.09 14.35 10.32
N ILE A 49 -3.47 13.47 11.11
CA ILE A 49 -3.57 12.02 10.93
C ILE A 49 -4.73 11.49 11.77
N THR A 50 -5.61 10.70 11.15
CA THR A 50 -6.82 10.19 11.81
C THR A 50 -6.64 8.79 12.41
N ARG A 51 -5.60 8.05 12.01
CA ARG A 51 -5.37 6.66 12.44
C ARG A 51 -4.01 6.48 13.10
N TYR A 52 -4.00 5.89 14.30
CA TYR A 52 -2.77 5.50 15.00
C TYR A 52 -1.84 4.63 14.14
N ALA A 53 -2.44 3.72 13.34
CA ALA A 53 -1.69 2.83 12.47
C ALA A 53 -0.83 3.57 11.44
N ASP A 54 -1.27 4.74 10.96
CA ASP A 54 -0.52 5.49 9.96
C ASP A 54 0.69 6.19 10.59
N VAL A 55 0.55 6.72 11.81
CA VAL A 55 1.70 7.23 12.58
C VAL A 55 2.72 6.14 12.85
N LEU A 56 2.26 4.97 13.30
CA LEU A 56 3.15 3.85 13.60
C LEU A 56 3.85 3.31 12.35
N ARG A 57 3.18 3.28 11.19
CA ARG A 57 3.80 2.89 9.91
C ARG A 57 4.92 3.83 9.52
N GLU A 58 4.71 5.14 9.64
CA GLU A 58 5.75 6.12 9.34
C GLU A 58 6.92 6.00 10.31
N ALA A 59 6.66 5.85 11.60
CA ALA A 59 7.70 5.62 12.61
C ALA A 59 8.50 4.34 12.31
N ILE A 60 7.82 3.25 11.96
CA ILE A 60 8.47 1.98 11.58
C ILE A 60 9.36 2.16 10.34
N LYS A 61 8.91 2.92 9.32
CA LYS A 61 9.74 3.22 8.14
C LYS A 61 11.01 3.98 8.54
N MET A 62 10.90 4.98 9.42
CA MET A 62 12.06 5.74 9.89
C MET A 62 13.07 4.88 10.65
N VAL A 63 12.59 3.89 11.42
CA VAL A 63 13.43 2.99 12.23
C VAL A 63 14.03 1.82 11.43
N ILE A 64 13.29 1.28 10.45
CA ILE A 64 13.71 0.10 9.66
C ILE A 64 14.44 0.49 8.36
N VAL A 65 14.19 1.68 7.81
CA VAL A 65 14.88 2.20 6.61
C VAL A 65 16.06 3.17 6.89
N PRO A 66 16.87 3.04 7.96
CA PRO A 66 18.12 3.80 8.05
C PRO A 66 19.30 3.14 7.31
N GLN A 67 19.13 2.01 6.62
CA GLN A 67 20.25 1.23 6.03
C GLN A 67 20.23 0.97 4.51
N GLN A 68 19.32 1.55 3.72
CA GLN A 68 19.34 1.33 2.25
C GLN A 68 19.81 2.54 1.42
N ALA A 69 20.43 3.54 2.04
CA ALA A 69 20.95 4.73 1.36
C ALA A 69 22.42 5.04 1.73
N ALA A 70 23.24 4.00 1.84
CA ALA A 70 24.71 4.11 1.92
C ALA A 70 25.34 3.31 0.77
#